data_AF-A0A973L0R1-F1
#
_entry.id   AF-A0A973L0R1-F1
#
_cell.length_a   1.000
_cell.length_b   1.000
_cell.length_c   1.000
_cell.angle_alpha   90.00
_cell.angle_beta   90.00
_cell.angle_gamma   90.00
#
_symmetry.space_group_name_H-M   'P 1'
#
loop_
_entity.id
_entity.type
_entity.pdbx_description
1 polymer ?
#
loop_
_entity_poly.entity_id
_entity_poly.type
_entity_poly.pdbx_seq_one_letter_code
_entity_poly.pdbx_strand_id
1 'polypeptide(L)' 'MTAIPADSAPSASRPNGTALHSPVIDWFDAHARDLPWRRPEAGPWGVMVS' A
#
# COMPACT_ATOMS: atom_id res chain seq x y z
N MET A 1 -13.03 -16.85 -35.13
CA MET A 1 -12.23 -17.46 -34.04
C MET A 1 -10.80 -16.96 -34.24
N THR A 2 -10.49 -15.78 -33.72
CA THR A 2 -9.21 -15.11 -33.96
C THR A 2 -8.57 -14.84 -32.60
N ALA A 3 -7.43 -15.45 -32.32
CA ALA A 3 -6.69 -15.25 -31.08
C ALA A 3 -5.82 -14.00 -31.19
N ILE A 4 -5.93 -13.09 -30.21
CA ILE A 4 -5.05 -11.92 -30.09
C ILE A 4 -3.69 -12.41 -29.57
N PRO A 5 -2.56 -12.10 -30.22
CA PRO A 5 -1.26 -12.39 -29.65
C PRO A 5 -1.08 -11.48 -28.43
N ALA A 6 -0.80 -12.08 -27.26
CA ALA A 6 -0.39 -11.32 -26.09
C ALA A 6 1.04 -10.80 -26.35
N ASP A 7 1.14 -9.52 -26.70
CA ASP A 7 2.40 -8.79 -26.65
C ASP A 7 2.90 -8.85 -25.20
N SER A 8 3.95 -9.64 -24.96
CA SER A 8 4.56 -9.76 -23.65
C SER A 8 5.45 -8.54 -23.44
N ALA A 9 4.87 -7.46 -22.95
CA ALA A 9 5.62 -6.27 -22.57
C ALA A 9 6.76 -6.64 -21.60
N PRO A 10 7.94 -6.02 -21.71
CA PRO A 10 9.05 -6.32 -20.81
C PRO A 10 8.60 -6.06 -19.36
N SER A 11 8.79 -7.06 -18.50
CA SER A 11 8.54 -6.91 -17.06
C SER A 11 9.49 -5.85 -16.52
N ALA A 12 8.97 -4.63 -16.30
CA ALA A 12 9.72 -3.57 -15.65
C ALA A 12 10.24 -4.09 -14.30
N SER A 13 11.53 -3.88 -14.04
CA SER A 13 12.14 -4.28 -12.77
C SER A 13 11.44 -3.55 -11.64
N ARG A 14 10.70 -4.27 -10.80
CA ARG A 14 10.05 -3.67 -9.64
C ARG A 14 11.15 -3.21 -8.68
N PRO A 15 11.03 -1.99 -8.11
CA PRO A 15 11.94 -1.56 -7.07
C PRO A 15 11.93 -2.57 -5.91
N ASN A 16 13.11 -2.83 -5.35
CA ASN A 16 13.24 -3.67 -4.18
C ASN A 16 12.48 -3.03 -3.01
N GLY A 17 11.53 -3.74 -2.41
CA GLY A 17 10.58 -3.18 -1.43
C GLY A 17 11.25 -2.51 -0.23
N THR A 18 12.40 -3.04 0.20
CA THR A 18 13.19 -2.47 1.31
C THR A 18 13.60 -1.02 1.07
N ALA A 19 13.88 -0.65 -0.19
CA ALA A 19 14.25 0.73 -0.53
C ALA A 19 13.06 1.70 -0.41
N LEU A 20 11.83 1.19 -0.35
CA LEU A 20 10.62 2.01 -0.21
C LEU A 20 10.18 2.19 1.25
N HIS A 21 10.68 1.40 2.20
CA HIS A 21 10.20 1.45 3.59
C HIS A 21 10.37 2.82 4.23
N SER A 22 11.61 3.35 4.26
CA SER A 22 11.90 4.67 4.85
C SER A 22 11.09 5.80 4.20
N PRO A 23 11.13 6.01 2.86
CA PRO A 23 10.39 7.13 2.27
C PRO A 23 8.88 7.01 2.42
N VAL A 24 8.33 5.80 2.46
CA VAL A 24 6.89 5.59 2.70
C VAL A 24 6.52 5.91 4.15
N ILE A 25 7.35 5.52 5.12
CA ILE A 25 7.12 5.85 6.53
C ILE A 25 7.19 7.37 6.74
N ASP A 26 8.23 8.03 6.21
CA ASP A 26 8.38 9.49 6.34
C ASP A 26 7.18 10.25 5.75
N TRP A 27 6.70 9.80 4.58
CA TRP A 27 5.51 10.39 3.96
C TRP A 27 4.25 10.14 4.79
N PHE A 28 4.10 8.92 5.33
CA PHE A 28 2.93 8.54 6.11
C PHE A 28 2.85 9.32 7.41
N ASP A 29 3.99 9.55 8.07
CA ASP A 29 4.05 10.37 9.29
C ASP A 29 3.56 11.81 9.03
N ALA A 30 3.89 12.37 7.86
CA ALA A 30 3.48 13.72 7.49
C ALA A 30 2.02 13.83 6.99
N HIS A 31 1.44 12.75 6.43
CA HIS A 31 0.15 12.83 5.70
C HIS A 31 -0.93 11.86 6.20
N ALA A 32 -0.68 11.11 7.26
CA ALA A 32 -1.67 10.21 7.84
C ALA A 32 -2.96 10.96 8.18
N ARG A 33 -4.08 10.43 7.71
CA ARG A 33 -5.40 10.97 8.03
C ARG A 33 -5.78 10.59 9.46
N ASP A 34 -6.39 11.52 10.18
CA ASP A 34 -7.05 11.21 11.45
C ASP A 34 -8.31 10.39 11.17
N LEU A 35 -8.30 9.15 11.63
CA LEU A 35 -9.38 8.19 11.43
C LEU A 35 -9.79 7.66 12.81
N PRO A 36 -11.09 7.44 13.07
CA PRO A 36 -11.56 7.03 14.39
C PRO A 36 -10.86 5.79 14.95
N TRP A 37 -10.51 4.83 14.09
CA TRP A 37 -9.83 3.58 14.48
C TRP A 37 -8.31 3.72 14.68
N ARG A 38 -7.72 4.89 14.41
CA ARG A 38 -6.29 5.18 14.66
C ARG A 38 -6.04 5.88 15.99
N ARG A 39 -7.09 6.32 16.66
CA ARG A 39 -6.98 7.02 17.93
C ARG A 39 -6.65 6.03 19.06
N PRO A 40 -6.02 6.48 20.16
CA PRO A 40 -5.62 5.61 21.27
C PRO A 40 -6.79 4.83 21.89
N GLU A 41 -8.01 5.35 21.77
CA GLU A 41 -9.23 4.74 22.31
C GLU A 41 -9.75 3.58 21.44
N ALA A 42 -9.23 3.40 20.22
CA ALA A 42 -9.61 2.30 19.34
C ALA A 42 -9.03 0.98 19.85
N GLY A 43 -9.87 0.16 20.50
CA GLY A 43 -9.50 -1.17 20.94
C GLY A 43 -9.30 -2.16 19.78
N PRO A 44 -8.75 -3.37 20.06
CA PRO A 44 -8.47 -4.38 19.02
C PRO A 44 -9.67 -4.73 18.14
N TRP A 45 -10.87 -4.78 18.73
CA TRP A 45 -12.11 -5.00 17.98
C TRP A 45 -12.40 -3.87 16.97
N GLY A 46 -12.17 -2.61 17.36
CA GLY A 46 -12.37 -1.45 16.47
C GLY A 46 -11.46 -1.46 15.26
N VAL A 47 -10.22 -1.95 15.41
CA VAL A 47 -9.29 -2.16 14.30
C VAL A 47 -9.77 -3.30 13.39
N MET A 48 -10.33 -4.36 13.95
CA MET A 48 -10.75 -5.54 13.18
C MET A 48 -11.98 -5.30 12.30
N VAL A 49 -12.88 -4.38 12.67
CA VAL A 49 -14.14 -4.13 11.95
C VAL A 49 -14.11 -2.96 10.97
N SER A 50 -12.99 -2.23 10.88
CA SER A 50 -12.81 -1.06 10.00
C SER A 50 -12.11 -1.45 8.70
#